data_AF-A0A924C8E5-F1
#
_entry.id   AF-A0A924C8E5-F1
#
_cell.length_a   1.000
_cell.length_b   1.000
_cell.length_c   1.000
_cell.angle_alpha   90.00
_cell.angle_beta   90.00
_cell.angle_gamma   90.00
#
_symmetry.space_group_name_H-M   'P 1'
#
loop_
_entity.id
_entity.type
_entity.pdbx_description
1 polymer ?
#
loop_
_entity_poly.entity_id
_entity_poly.type
_entity_poly.pdbx_seq_one_letter_code
_entity_poly.pdbx_strand_id
1 'polypeptide(L)'
;IVIAGIAEICAGSIAMGLGGYLAGKTEQDHYQSEVKKEYNGIENLRHLEIEETKEFFASIGLSPALQNQATEEIAQDKDRWVDFMMKYELGLEKPDPKRATKSALNIGLSYIVGGVIPLSPYFFISTSAEALKISVVATLVCLFIFGYFKSKITGVNPIWGAVKVTLIGALAAAAAFGVAKLFEGH
;
A
#
# COMPACT_ATOMS: atom_id res chain seq x y z
N ILE A 1 22.30 21.37 -6.49
CA ILE A 1 21.12 20.57 -6.91
C ILE A 1 21.47 19.09 -6.98
N VAL A 2 22.42 18.67 -7.83
CA VAL A 2 22.75 17.23 -8.02
C VAL A 2 23.10 16.51 -6.70
N ILE A 3 24.06 17.03 -5.92
CA ILE A 3 24.48 16.39 -4.65
C ILE A 3 23.31 16.26 -3.67
N ALA A 4 22.55 17.34 -3.48
CA ALA A 4 21.38 17.34 -2.60
C ALA A 4 20.29 16.37 -3.09
N GLY A 5 20.06 16.31 -4.41
CA GLY A 5 19.10 15.39 -5.02
C GLY A 5 19.51 13.92 -4.85
N ILE A 6 20.78 13.57 -5.05
CA ILE A 6 21.26 12.21 -4.80
C ILE A 6 21.10 11.84 -3.32
N ALA A 7 21.47 12.75 -2.41
CA ALA A 7 21.32 12.53 -0.98
C ALA A 7 19.85 12.30 -0.58
N GLU A 8 18.93 13.07 -1.15
CA GLU A 8 17.49 12.93 -0.96
C GLU A 8 16.97 11.59 -1.49
N ILE A 9 17.37 11.18 -2.70
CA ILE A 9 16.97 9.89 -3.28
C ILE A 9 17.45 8.73 -2.40
N CYS A 10 18.70 8.77 -1.93
CA CYS A 10 19.24 7.75 -1.04
C CYS A 10 18.47 7.70 0.28
N ALA A 11 18.29 8.85 0.94
CA ALA A 11 17.57 8.92 2.22
C ALA A 11 16.11 8.49 2.08
N GLY A 12 15.41 8.99 1.06
CA GLY A 12 14.01 8.72 0.79
C GLY A 12 13.77 7.27 0.39
N SER A 13 14.62 6.66 -0.44
CA SER A 13 14.47 5.25 -0.81
C SER A 13 14.68 4.30 0.37
N ILE A 14 15.64 4.59 1.26
CA ILE A 14 15.83 3.84 2.51
C ILE A 14 14.60 4.00 3.41
N ALA A 15 14.15 5.25 3.65
CA ALA A 15 13.01 5.52 4.51
C ALA A 15 11.72 4.84 4.01
N MET A 16 11.43 4.98 2.71
CA MET A 16 10.24 4.40 2.08
C MET A 16 10.33 2.87 2.00
N GLY A 17 11.51 2.31 1.73
CA GLY A 17 11.73 0.87 1.74
C GLY A 17 11.54 0.26 3.13
N LEU A 18 12.12 0.87 4.17
CA LEU A 18 11.90 0.45 5.56
C LEU A 18 10.45 0.62 6.00
N GLY A 19 9.78 1.70 5.58
CA GLY A 19 8.34 1.90 5.80
C GLY A 19 7.51 0.79 5.16
N GLY A 20 7.85 0.40 3.92
CA GLY A 20 7.23 -0.73 3.22
C GLY A 20 7.45 -2.08 3.92
N TYR A 21 8.66 -2.31 4.43
CA TYR A 21 8.98 -3.49 5.23
C TYR A 21 8.13 -3.55 6.50
N LEU A 22 8.12 -2.46 7.27
CA LEU A 22 7.42 -2.38 8.54
C LEU A 22 5.91 -2.57 8.33
N ALA A 23 5.32 -1.91 7.33
CA ALA A 23 3.90 -2.10 7.01
C ALA A 23 3.57 -3.57 6.71
N GLY A 24 4.36 -4.22 5.84
CA GLY A 24 4.14 -5.63 5.52
C GLY A 24 4.40 -6.57 6.70
N LYS A 25 5.32 -6.22 7.60
CA LYS A 25 5.60 -6.99 8.82
C LYS A 25 4.47 -6.82 9.84
N THR A 26 3.94 -5.61 10.00
CA THR A 26 2.77 -5.33 10.84
C THR A 26 1.54 -6.09 10.35
N GLU A 27 1.28 -6.14 9.04
CA GLU A 27 0.21 -6.97 8.46
C GLU A 27 0.38 -8.45 8.87
N GLN A 28 1.60 -8.99 8.78
CA GLN A 28 1.89 -10.38 9.18
C GLN A 28 1.71 -10.61 10.68
N ASP A 29 2.22 -9.71 11.51
CA ASP A 29 2.16 -9.86 12.97
C ASP A 29 0.72 -9.71 13.47
N HIS A 30 -0.07 -8.80 12.88
CA HIS A 30 -1.50 -8.67 13.15
C HIS A 30 -2.24 -9.97 12.79
N TYR A 31 -2.04 -10.50 11.58
CA TYR A 31 -2.67 -11.76 11.17
C TYR A 31 -2.34 -12.90 12.14
N GLN A 32 -1.07 -13.06 12.52
CA GLN A 32 -0.65 -14.12 13.44
C GLN A 32 -1.20 -13.93 14.86
N SER A 33 -1.39 -12.67 15.29
CA SER A 33 -2.04 -12.37 16.56
C SER A 33 -3.51 -12.77 16.54
N GLU A 34 -4.26 -12.44 15.48
CA GLU A 34 -5.66 -12.82 15.36
C GLU A 34 -5.84 -14.34 15.26
N VAL A 35 -5.01 -15.04 14.49
CA VAL A 35 -5.02 -16.52 14.46
C VAL A 35 -4.91 -17.12 15.86
N LYS A 36 -4.00 -16.59 16.70
CA LYS A 36 -3.84 -17.09 18.07
C LYS A 36 -5.06 -16.80 18.95
N LYS A 37 -5.69 -15.64 18.78
CA LYS A 37 -6.92 -15.30 19.50
C LYS A 37 -8.05 -16.23 19.10
N GLU A 38 -8.17 -16.54 17.81
CA GLU A 38 -9.20 -17.42 17.26
C GLU A 38 -9.08 -18.84 17.80
N TYR A 39 -7.87 -19.43 17.77
CA TYR A 39 -7.62 -20.73 18.41
C TYR A 39 -7.96 -20.70 19.90
N ASN A 40 -7.59 -19.63 20.60
CA ASN A 40 -7.89 -19.47 22.03
C ASN A 40 -9.40 -19.32 22.29
N GLY A 41 -10.13 -18.64 21.41
CA GLY A 41 -11.58 -18.48 21.44
C GLY A 41 -12.29 -19.82 21.26
N ILE A 42 -11.91 -20.57 20.23
CA ILE A 42 -12.46 -21.92 19.96
C ILE A 42 -12.22 -22.89 21.12
N GLU A 43 -11.13 -22.75 21.86
CA GLU A 43 -10.79 -23.62 22.99
C GLU A 43 -11.45 -23.20 24.30
N ASN A 44 -11.46 -21.90 24.62
CA ASN A 44 -11.88 -21.41 25.92
C ASN A 44 -13.27 -20.75 25.94
N LEU A 45 -13.74 -20.29 24.78
CA LEU A 45 -14.97 -19.52 24.59
C LEU A 45 -15.86 -20.11 23.50
N ARG A 46 -15.77 -21.43 23.24
CA ARG A 46 -16.43 -22.14 22.13
C ARG A 46 -17.91 -21.78 21.90
N HIS A 47 -18.65 -21.50 22.96
CA HIS A 47 -20.07 -21.14 22.85
C HIS A 47 -20.28 -19.79 22.13
N LEU A 48 -19.39 -18.81 22.36
CA LEU A 48 -19.39 -17.51 21.67
C LEU A 48 -19.02 -17.68 20.21
N GLU A 49 -17.95 -18.42 19.91
CA GLU A 49 -17.51 -18.70 18.52
C GLU A 49 -18.61 -19.39 17.68
N ILE A 50 -19.37 -20.31 18.31
CA ILE A 50 -20.53 -20.95 17.68
C ILE A 50 -21.61 -19.92 17.35
N GLU A 51 -21.86 -18.96 18.25
CA GLU A 51 -22.83 -17.89 18.05
C GLU A 51 -22.38 -16.97 16.91
N GLU A 52 -21.13 -16.50 16.92
CA GLU A 52 -20.54 -15.65 15.88
C GLU A 52 -20.58 -16.34 14.50
N THR A 53 -20.26 -17.64 14.45
CA THR A 53 -20.37 -18.43 13.21
C THR A 53 -21.81 -18.51 12.69
N LYS A 54 -22.79 -18.69 13.59
CA LYS A 54 -24.21 -18.72 13.21
C LYS A 54 -24.69 -17.35 12.75
N GLU A 55 -24.24 -16.27 13.40
CA GLU A 55 -24.53 -14.89 13.00
C GLU A 55 -24.00 -14.60 11.60
N PHE A 56 -22.78 -15.06 11.27
CA PHE A 56 -22.29 -14.99 9.91
C PHE A 56 -23.22 -15.72 8.93
N PHE A 57 -23.61 -16.97 9.22
CA PHE A 57 -24.51 -17.72 8.34
C PHE A 57 -25.89 -17.06 8.22
N ALA A 58 -26.40 -16.44 9.28
CA ALA A 58 -27.61 -15.65 9.25
C ALA A 58 -27.46 -14.42 8.34
N SER A 59 -26.30 -13.75 8.36
CA SER A 59 -26.02 -12.56 7.54
C SER A 59 -26.07 -12.83 6.04
N ILE A 60 -25.76 -14.06 5.62
CA ILE A 60 -25.85 -14.50 4.22
C ILE A 60 -27.19 -15.18 3.89
N GLY A 61 -28.14 -15.19 4.83
CA GLY A 61 -29.53 -15.61 4.62
C GLY A 61 -29.84 -17.08 4.86
N LEU A 62 -29.00 -17.84 5.57
CA LEU A 62 -29.33 -19.22 5.93
C LEU A 62 -30.49 -19.27 6.94
N SER A 63 -31.33 -20.31 6.84
CA SER A 63 -32.36 -20.56 7.85
C SER A 63 -31.74 -20.99 9.19
N PRO A 64 -32.41 -20.78 10.34
CA PRO A 64 -31.87 -21.18 11.65
C PRO A 64 -31.46 -22.66 11.74
N ALA A 65 -32.20 -23.55 11.06
CA ALA A 65 -31.85 -24.97 11.00
C ALA A 65 -30.53 -25.21 10.27
N LEU A 66 -30.31 -24.53 9.13
CA LEU A 66 -29.07 -24.64 8.36
C LEU A 66 -27.89 -23.94 9.04
N GLN A 67 -28.11 -22.83 9.75
CA GLN A 67 -27.07 -22.18 10.55
C GLN A 67 -26.50 -23.15 11.58
N ASN A 68 -27.36 -23.84 12.34
CA ASN A 68 -26.93 -24.82 13.33
C ASN A 68 -26.15 -25.98 12.70
N GLN A 69 -26.68 -26.58 11.63
CA GLN A 69 -26.02 -27.70 10.95
C GLN A 69 -24.67 -27.30 10.33
N ALA A 70 -24.60 -26.14 9.67
CA ALA A 70 -23.38 -25.66 9.05
C ALA A 70 -22.30 -25.33 10.09
N THR A 71 -22.68 -24.68 11.20
CA THR A 71 -21.77 -24.40 12.31
C THR A 71 -21.28 -25.69 12.98
N GLU A 72 -22.16 -26.67 13.22
CA GLU A 72 -21.76 -27.96 13.79
C GLU A 72 -20.77 -28.70 12.88
N GLU A 73 -20.99 -28.68 11.56
CA GLU A 73 -20.13 -29.35 10.59
C GLU A 73 -18.76 -28.69 10.49
N ILE A 74 -18.70 -27.35 10.38
CA ILE A 74 -17.41 -26.65 10.27
C ILE A 74 -16.61 -26.72 11.58
N ALA A 75 -17.30 -26.71 12.73
CA ALA A 75 -16.67 -26.74 14.04
C ALA A 75 -16.08 -28.11 14.43
N GLN A 76 -16.17 -29.12 13.55
CA GLN A 76 -15.51 -30.43 13.70
C GLN A 76 -14.00 -30.35 13.45
N ASP A 77 -13.58 -29.48 12.52
CA ASP A 77 -12.18 -29.27 12.18
C ASP A 77 -11.76 -27.86 12.64
N LYS A 78 -10.99 -27.81 13.72
CA LYS A 78 -10.54 -26.55 14.32
C LYS A 78 -9.79 -25.67 13.31
N ASP A 79 -8.93 -26.25 12.48
CA ASP A 79 -8.08 -25.48 11.57
C ASP A 79 -8.94 -24.85 10.46
N ARG A 80 -9.90 -25.61 9.92
CA ARG A 80 -10.84 -25.08 8.93
C ARG A 80 -11.78 -24.03 9.52
N TRP A 81 -12.18 -24.20 10.78
CA TRP A 81 -13.04 -23.25 11.46
C TRP A 81 -12.32 -21.92 11.71
N VAL A 82 -11.06 -21.96 12.19
CA VAL A 82 -10.21 -20.77 12.31
C VAL A 82 -10.02 -20.09 10.95
N ASP A 83 -9.67 -20.85 9.91
CA ASP A 83 -9.48 -20.27 8.56
C ASP A 83 -10.76 -19.61 8.03
N PHE A 84 -11.93 -20.16 8.37
CA PHE A 84 -13.23 -19.60 8.04
C PHE A 84 -13.48 -18.29 8.79
N MET A 85 -13.31 -18.26 10.11
CA MET A 85 -13.54 -17.07 10.93
C MET A 85 -12.57 -15.95 10.55
N MET A 86 -11.27 -16.28 10.42
CA MET A 86 -10.25 -15.35 9.93
C MET A 86 -10.64 -14.69 8.59
N LYS A 87 -11.19 -15.46 7.65
CA LYS A 87 -11.54 -14.96 6.33
C LYS A 87 -12.86 -14.21 6.28
N TYR A 88 -13.90 -14.75 6.91
CA TYR A 88 -15.28 -14.31 6.68
C TYR A 88 -15.82 -13.40 7.78
N GLU A 89 -15.33 -13.54 9.01
CA GLU A 89 -15.67 -12.66 10.11
C GLU A 89 -14.69 -11.48 10.16
N LEU A 90 -13.39 -11.75 10.22
CA LEU A 90 -12.36 -10.71 10.37
C LEU A 90 -11.94 -10.07 9.04
N GLY A 91 -12.27 -10.70 7.90
CA GLY A 91 -11.86 -10.22 6.57
C GLY A 91 -10.34 -10.29 6.35
N LEU A 92 -9.65 -11.15 7.08
CA LEU A 92 -8.20 -11.29 7.05
C LEU A 92 -7.78 -12.47 6.16
N GLU A 93 -6.99 -12.16 5.13
CA GLU A 93 -6.34 -13.18 4.30
C GLU A 93 -4.91 -13.44 4.75
N LYS A 94 -4.46 -14.69 4.63
CA LYS A 94 -3.10 -15.08 4.98
C LYS A 94 -2.08 -14.31 4.13
N PRO A 95 -1.23 -13.46 4.75
CA PRO A 95 -0.29 -12.65 3.99
C PRO A 95 0.83 -13.51 3.39
N ASP A 96 1.33 -13.12 2.21
CA ASP A 96 2.54 -13.71 1.62
C ASP A 96 3.70 -13.63 2.64
N PRO A 97 4.41 -14.72 2.96
CA PRO A 97 5.56 -14.68 3.87
C PRO A 97 6.64 -13.67 3.45
N LYS A 98 6.76 -13.40 2.15
CA LYS A 98 7.69 -12.42 1.57
C LYS A 98 7.08 -11.04 1.38
N ARG A 99 5.86 -10.78 1.88
CA ARG A 99 5.16 -9.49 1.74
C ARG A 99 6.02 -8.32 2.20
N ALA A 100 6.59 -8.40 3.41
CA ALA A 100 7.42 -7.35 3.98
C ALA A 100 8.65 -7.04 3.10
N THR A 101 9.42 -8.08 2.72
CA THR A 101 10.63 -7.90 1.91
C THR A 101 10.34 -7.45 0.49
N LYS A 102 9.29 -8.00 -0.16
CA LYS A 102 8.83 -7.56 -1.48
C LYS A 102 8.38 -6.10 -1.46
N SER A 103 7.61 -5.70 -0.45
CA SER A 103 7.15 -4.32 -0.27
C SER A 103 8.33 -3.37 -0.15
N ALA A 104 9.30 -3.69 0.71
CA ALA A 104 10.50 -2.89 0.92
C ALA A 104 11.30 -2.67 -0.37
N LEU A 105 11.58 -3.76 -1.10
CA LEU A 105 12.35 -3.70 -2.34
C LEU A 105 11.61 -2.94 -3.44
N ASN A 106 10.33 -3.25 -3.65
CA ASN A 106 9.54 -2.61 -4.71
C ASN A 106 9.40 -1.10 -4.46
N ILE A 107 9.10 -0.69 -3.24
CA ILE A 107 8.93 0.73 -2.90
C ILE A 107 10.28 1.45 -2.95
N GLY A 108 11.33 0.89 -2.35
CA GLY A 108 12.67 1.49 -2.34
C GLY A 108 13.23 1.68 -3.76
N LEU A 109 13.17 0.64 -4.60
CA LEU A 109 13.63 0.73 -5.99
C LEU A 109 12.78 1.70 -6.83
N SER A 110 11.46 1.69 -6.64
CA SER A 110 10.57 2.64 -7.33
C SER A 110 10.89 4.08 -6.97
N TYR A 111 11.26 4.34 -5.70
CA TYR A 111 11.67 5.66 -5.25
C TYR A 111 12.96 6.12 -5.92
N ILE A 112 13.96 5.23 -6.02
CA ILE A 112 15.22 5.52 -6.75
C ILE A 112 14.91 5.88 -8.20
N VAL A 113 14.17 5.02 -8.91
CA VAL A 113 13.83 5.24 -10.32
C VAL A 113 13.03 6.54 -10.49
N GLY A 114 12.05 6.78 -9.64
CA GLY A 114 11.22 7.98 -9.68
C GLY A 114 11.99 9.27 -9.42
N GLY A 115 12.96 9.24 -8.50
CA GLY A 115 13.79 10.40 -8.16
C GLY A 115 14.90 10.71 -9.18
N VAL A 116 15.41 9.70 -9.88
CA VAL A 116 16.44 9.90 -10.93
C VAL A 116 15.89 10.69 -12.11
N ILE A 117 14.62 10.52 -12.46
CA ILE A 117 13.99 11.18 -13.62
C ILE A 117 14.09 12.72 -13.53
N PRO A 118 13.57 13.40 -12.48
CA PRO A 118 13.69 14.85 -12.35
C PRO A 118 15.15 15.31 -12.19
N LEU A 119 16.04 14.47 -11.63
CA LEU A 119 17.43 14.83 -11.42
C LEU A 119 18.29 14.72 -12.69
N SER A 120 17.90 13.83 -13.62
CA SER A 120 18.68 13.47 -14.80
C SER A 120 19.16 14.67 -15.65
N PRO A 121 18.36 15.73 -15.92
CA PRO A 121 18.82 16.83 -16.77
C PRO A 121 19.97 17.63 -16.15
N TYR A 122 20.05 17.68 -14.81
CA TYR A 122 21.10 18.41 -14.09
C TYR A 122 22.49 17.77 -14.18
N PHE A 123 22.59 16.53 -14.67
CA PHE A 123 23.89 15.89 -14.95
C PHE A 123 24.47 16.33 -16.30
N PHE A 124 23.63 16.76 -17.24
CA PHE A 124 24.03 17.02 -18.62
C PHE A 124 23.96 18.51 -19.00
N ILE A 125 23.24 19.32 -18.23
CA ILE A 125 22.99 20.73 -18.54
C ILE A 125 23.62 21.61 -17.46
N SER A 126 24.56 22.45 -17.85
CA SER A 126 25.30 23.34 -16.94
C SER A 126 24.45 24.50 -16.41
N THR A 127 23.48 24.96 -17.19
CA THR A 127 22.60 26.07 -16.79
C THR A 127 21.40 25.55 -16.00
N SER A 128 21.36 25.86 -14.71
CA SER A 128 20.30 25.40 -13.79
C SER A 128 18.87 25.73 -14.27
N ALA A 129 18.67 26.91 -14.87
CA ALA A 129 17.36 27.33 -15.37
C ALA A 129 16.87 26.49 -16.56
N GLU A 130 17.78 26.04 -17.42
CA GLU A 130 17.45 25.18 -18.55
C GLU A 130 17.24 23.73 -18.09
N ALA A 131 18.11 23.24 -17.20
CA ALA A 131 17.96 21.93 -16.57
C ALA A 131 16.61 21.79 -15.84
N LEU A 132 16.18 22.84 -15.13
CA LEU A 132 14.89 22.89 -14.46
C LEU A 132 13.71 22.76 -15.44
N LYS A 133 13.73 23.49 -16.56
CA LYS A 133 12.66 23.42 -17.57
C LYS A 133 12.51 22.00 -18.11
N ILE A 134 13.62 21.36 -18.46
CA ILE A 134 13.61 19.99 -18.98
C ILE A 134 13.18 18.99 -17.91
N SER A 135 13.64 19.18 -16.66
CA SER A 135 13.24 18.38 -15.50
C SER A 135 11.73 18.42 -15.25
N VAL A 136 11.14 19.62 -15.30
CA VAL A 136 9.68 19.80 -15.14
C VAL A 136 8.93 19.05 -16.24
N VAL A 137 9.30 19.25 -17.52
CA VAL A 137 8.62 18.57 -18.63
C VAL A 137 8.75 17.06 -18.53
N ALA A 138 9.96 16.53 -18.30
CA ALA A 138 10.22 15.11 -18.16
C ALA A 138 9.41 14.48 -17.01
N THR A 139 9.34 15.18 -15.87
CA THR A 139 8.60 14.71 -14.69
C THR A 139 7.10 14.72 -14.93
N LEU A 140 6.55 15.78 -15.56
CA LEU A 140 5.12 15.84 -15.88
C LEU A 140 4.71 14.74 -16.87
N VAL A 141 5.53 14.47 -17.89
CA VAL A 141 5.30 13.37 -18.82
C VAL A 141 5.35 12.02 -18.08
N CYS A 142 6.33 11.82 -17.20
CA CYS A 142 6.44 10.61 -16.40
C CYS A 142 5.22 10.41 -15.48
N LEU A 143 4.78 11.45 -14.78
CA LEU A 143 3.60 11.42 -13.92
C LEU A 143 2.32 11.11 -14.72
N PHE A 144 2.19 11.67 -15.92
CA PHE A 144 1.07 11.39 -16.80
C PHE A 144 1.06 9.91 -17.22
N ILE A 145 2.20 9.39 -17.67
CA ILE A 145 2.34 7.97 -18.05
C ILE A 145 2.04 7.06 -16.86
N PHE A 146 2.61 7.35 -15.69
CA PHE A 146 2.38 6.57 -14.48
C PHE A 146 0.90 6.59 -14.07
N GLY A 147 0.28 7.77 -14.06
CA GLY A 147 -1.14 7.92 -13.74
C GLY A 147 -2.05 7.21 -14.74
N TYR A 148 -1.71 7.22 -16.03
CA TYR A 148 -2.42 6.49 -17.06
C TYR A 148 -2.42 4.98 -16.78
N PHE A 149 -1.23 4.39 -16.58
CA PHE A 149 -1.10 2.95 -16.32
C PHE A 149 -1.72 2.55 -14.98
N LYS A 150 -1.49 3.34 -13.92
CA LYS A 150 -2.13 3.16 -12.62
C LYS A 150 -3.64 3.06 -12.79
N SER A 151 -4.26 4.04 -13.45
CA SER A 151 -5.71 4.06 -13.59
C SER A 151 -6.25 2.96 -14.50
N LYS A 152 -5.52 2.61 -15.57
CA LYS A 152 -5.87 1.45 -16.42
C LYS A 152 -5.89 0.15 -15.62
N ILE A 153 -4.90 -0.08 -14.75
CA ILE A 153 -4.81 -1.28 -13.92
C ILE A 153 -5.91 -1.31 -12.85
N THR A 154 -6.24 -0.15 -12.26
CA THR A 154 -7.27 -0.05 -11.22
C THR A 154 -8.70 0.10 -11.74
N GLY A 155 -8.94 -0.05 -13.05
CA GLY A 155 -10.28 0.05 -13.64
C GLY A 155 -10.90 1.45 -13.64
N VAL A 156 -10.10 2.50 -13.46
CA VAL A 156 -10.54 3.92 -13.49
C VAL A 156 -10.23 4.52 -14.87
N ASN A 157 -10.97 5.55 -15.29
CA ASN A 157 -10.70 6.26 -16.56
C ASN A 157 -9.19 6.64 -16.67
N PRO A 158 -8.44 6.09 -17.64
CA PRO A 158 -6.98 6.26 -17.69
C PRO A 158 -6.53 7.71 -17.89
N ILE A 159 -7.22 8.47 -18.74
CA ILE A 159 -6.84 9.86 -19.05
C ILE A 159 -7.09 10.74 -17.83
N TRP A 160 -8.24 10.58 -17.17
CA TRP A 160 -8.54 11.35 -15.97
C TRP A 160 -7.59 11.02 -14.82
N GLY A 161 -7.23 9.74 -14.68
CA GLY A 161 -6.20 9.27 -13.76
C GLY A 161 -4.84 9.92 -13.98
N ALA A 162 -4.39 9.93 -15.23
CA ALA A 162 -3.15 10.58 -15.66
C ALA A 162 -3.13 12.07 -15.30
N VAL A 163 -4.20 12.79 -15.64
CA VAL A 163 -4.36 14.23 -15.33
C VAL A 163 -4.32 14.45 -13.82
N LYS A 164 -5.05 13.66 -13.03
CA LYS A 164 -5.09 13.79 -11.57
C LYS A 164 -3.71 13.61 -10.93
N VAL A 165 -2.97 12.57 -11.32
CA VAL A 165 -1.62 12.31 -10.79
C VAL A 165 -0.65 13.43 -11.18
N THR A 166 -0.72 13.88 -12.44
CA THR A 166 0.11 14.98 -12.95
C THR A 166 -0.16 16.29 -12.20
N LEU A 167 -1.44 16.63 -11.97
CA LEU A 167 -1.82 17.84 -11.23
C LEU A 167 -1.36 17.81 -9.78
N ILE A 168 -1.53 16.69 -9.08
CA ILE A 168 -1.08 16.55 -7.68
C ILE A 168 0.44 16.72 -7.61
N GLY A 169 1.19 16.09 -8.51
CA GLY A 169 2.64 16.24 -8.56
C GLY A 169 3.08 17.66 -8.90
N ALA A 170 2.42 18.32 -9.86
CA ALA A 170 2.68 19.70 -10.22
C ALA A 170 2.43 20.66 -9.05
N LEU A 171 1.34 20.47 -8.30
CA LEU A 171 1.01 21.27 -7.13
C LEU A 171 2.03 21.07 -6.00
N ALA A 172 2.44 19.83 -5.72
CA ALA A 172 3.45 19.53 -4.73
C ALA A 172 4.81 20.17 -5.08
N ALA A 173 5.24 20.06 -6.34
CA ALA A 173 6.46 20.68 -6.83
C ALA A 173 6.39 22.22 -6.76
N ALA A 174 5.26 22.82 -7.14
CA ALA A 174 5.05 24.26 -7.04
C ALA A 174 5.09 24.75 -5.58
N ALA A 175 4.51 23.99 -4.64
CA ALA A 175 4.58 24.29 -3.22
C ALA A 175 6.02 24.22 -2.69
N ALA A 176 6.76 23.16 -3.01
CA ALA A 176 8.16 23.00 -2.62
C ALA A 176 9.04 24.14 -3.18
N PHE A 177 8.85 24.49 -4.45
CA PHE A 177 9.54 25.62 -5.08
C PHE A 177 9.18 26.95 -4.42
N GLY A 178 7.89 27.17 -4.10
CA GLY A 178 7.43 28.35 -3.38
C GLY A 178 8.09 28.49 -2.00
N VAL A 179 8.19 27.39 -1.25
CA VAL A 179 8.88 27.36 0.04
C VAL A 179 10.37 27.67 -0.13
N ALA A 180 11.06 27.02 -1.07
CA ALA A 180 12.48 27.28 -1.32
C ALA A 180 12.73 28.77 -1.64
N LYS A 181 11.89 29.37 -2.49
CA LYS A 181 11.98 30.79 -2.85
C LYS A 181 11.76 31.74 -1.67
N LEU A 182 10.90 31.38 -0.71
CA LEU A 182 10.71 32.17 0.51
C LEU A 182 11.99 32.22 1.36
N PHE A 183 12.73 31.11 1.42
CA PHE A 183 14.00 31.04 2.17
C PHE A 183 15.20 31.64 1.41
N GLU A 184 15.20 31.63 0.08
CA GLU A 184 16.23 32.31 -0.73
C GLU A 184 16.07 33.84 -0.74
N GLY A 185 14.87 34.35 -0.47
CA GLY A 185 14.57 35.78 -0.43
C GLY A 185 15.03 36.50 0.83
N HIS A 186 15.91 35.91 1.65
CA HIS A 186 16.54 36.51 2.84
C HIS A 186 18.06 36.44 2.72
#